data_AF-A0A6V7J3R3-F1
#
_entry.id   AF-A0A6V7J3R3-F1
#
_cell.length_a   1.000
_cell.length_b   1.000
_cell.length_c   1.000
_cell.angle_alpha   90.00
_cell.angle_beta   90.00
_cell.angle_gamma   90.00
#
_symmetry.space_group_name_H-M   'P 1'
#
loop_
_entity.id
_entity.type
_entity.pdbx_description
1 polymer ?
#
loop_
_entity_poly.entity_id
_entity_poly.type
_entity_poly.pdbx_seq_one_letter_code
_entity_poly.pdbx_strand_id
1 'polypeptide(L)'
;FSKQFHELKTFYNTVKHMQYFTHLITIPSLPENPPNFLIQSELRTYVTPVVVLPQEDPIDDTSTVDSLIDTSDTTSVDQFDTARNGTISPESRHDQHFYVQEAMMQEHERQREELQLLIREHQRLVEEMKQHMRKVDPQLELKEQELFRQRQLNDELGRQNAEVILRLNDIE
;
A
#
# COMPACT_ATOMS: atom_id res chain seq x y z
N PHE A 1 15.94 2.90 2.86
CA PHE A 1 15.63 4.34 2.80
C PHE A 1 15.83 5.04 4.14
N SER A 2 15.27 4.55 5.26
CA SER A 2 15.44 5.21 6.58
C SER A 2 16.91 5.52 6.91
N LYS A 3 17.83 4.57 6.76
CA LYS A 3 19.28 4.80 6.96
C LYS A 3 19.83 5.94 6.08
N GLN A 4 19.53 5.91 4.78
CA GLN A 4 19.99 6.93 3.83
C GLN A 4 19.42 8.32 4.16
N PHE A 5 18.17 8.40 4.62
CA PHE A 5 17.55 9.66 5.03
C PHE A 5 18.24 10.26 6.26
N HIS A 6 18.65 9.44 7.24
CA HIS A 6 19.39 9.93 8.41
C HIS A 6 20.79 10.43 8.05
N GLU A 7 21.50 9.72 7.17
CA GLU A 7 22.79 10.17 6.63
C GLU A 7 22.63 11.50 5.88
N LEU A 8 21.59 11.63 5.05
CA LEU A 8 21.29 12.86 4.32
C LEU A 8 20.88 14.02 5.24
N LYS A 9 20.04 13.78 6.25
CA LYS A 9 19.64 14.78 7.26
C LYS A 9 20.85 15.31 8.01
N THR A 10 21.77 14.42 8.38
CA THR A 10 23.04 14.80 9.02
C THR A 10 23.89 15.65 8.09
N PHE A 11 24.04 15.25 6.82
CA PHE A 11 24.80 15.99 5.83
C PHE A 11 24.25 17.42 5.62
N TYR A 12 22.93 17.57 5.39
CA TYR A 12 22.31 18.89 5.20
C TYR A 12 22.50 19.79 6.41
N ASN A 13 22.38 19.25 7.62
CA ASN A 13 22.61 20.01 8.84
C ASN A 13 24.07 20.44 8.98
N THR A 14 25.03 19.59 8.62
CA THR A 14 26.46 19.97 8.67
C THR A 14 26.78 21.05 7.64
N VAL A 15 26.34 20.86 6.39
CA VAL A 15 26.67 21.75 5.27
C VAL A 15 25.99 23.12 5.40
N LYS A 16 24.77 23.18 5.94
CA LYS A 16 24.04 24.45 6.16
C LYS A 16 24.80 25.46 7.02
N HIS A 17 25.66 24.99 7.93
CA HIS A 17 26.42 25.87 8.84
C HIS A 17 27.82 26.22 8.33
N MET A 18 28.20 25.76 7.13
CA MET A 18 29.48 26.13 6.53
C MET A 18 29.44 27.58 6.05
N GLN A 19 30.47 28.36 6.42
CA GLN A 19 30.54 29.81 6.21
C GLN A 19 30.24 30.24 4.76
N TYR A 20 30.70 29.44 3.80
CA TYR A 20 30.44 29.67 2.37
C TYR A 20 28.94 29.64 2.07
N PHE A 21 28.23 28.60 2.50
CA PHE A 21 26.81 28.46 2.18
C PHE A 21 25.94 29.47 2.93
N THR A 22 26.23 29.78 4.19
CA THR A 22 25.42 30.71 4.99
C THR A 22 25.22 32.09 4.33
N HIS A 23 26.22 32.58 3.60
CA HIS A 23 26.17 33.92 2.99
C HIS A 23 25.81 33.89 1.49
N LEU A 24 26.00 32.76 0.81
CA LEU A 24 25.74 32.65 -0.63
C LEU A 24 24.36 32.06 -0.95
N ILE A 25 23.90 31.08 -0.19
CA ILE A 25 22.63 30.38 -0.45
C ILE A 25 21.91 29.99 0.84
N THR A 26 20.58 30.11 0.85
CA THR A 26 19.80 29.53 1.94
C THR A 26 19.50 28.06 1.67
N ILE A 27 20.10 27.15 2.45
CA ILE A 27 19.78 25.71 2.39
C ILE A 27 18.56 25.41 3.29
N PRO A 28 17.46 24.87 2.73
CA PRO A 28 16.28 24.50 3.51
C PRO A 28 16.53 23.25 4.38
N SER A 29 15.86 23.19 5.53
CA SER A 29 15.93 22.04 6.43
C SER A 29 15.08 20.87 5.92
N LEU A 30 15.58 19.65 6.08
CA LEU A 30 14.83 18.44 5.81
C LEU A 30 13.74 18.19 6.88
N PRO A 31 12.64 17.50 6.53
CA PRO A 31 11.60 17.10 7.48
C PRO A 31 12.14 16.24 8.62
N GLU A 32 11.37 16.17 9.73
CA GLU A 32 11.72 15.35 10.89
C GLU A 32 11.82 13.85 10.55
N ASN A 33 10.84 13.34 9.80
CA ASN A 33 10.70 11.94 9.44
C ASN A 33 10.93 11.70 7.93
N PRO A 34 11.46 10.53 7.53
CA PRO A 34 11.53 10.16 6.12
C PRO A 34 10.12 10.01 5.52
N PRO A 35 9.94 10.36 4.23
CA PRO A 35 8.70 10.06 3.51
C PRO A 35 8.39 8.56 3.50
N ASN A 36 7.11 8.24 3.61
CA ASN A 36 6.55 6.90 3.48
C ASN A 36 6.05 6.68 2.05
N PHE A 37 6.89 6.05 1.24
CA PHE A 37 6.59 5.77 -0.17
C PHE A 37 5.46 4.75 -0.41
N LEU A 38 4.94 4.09 0.64
CA LEU A 38 3.78 3.20 0.52
C LEU A 38 2.47 3.98 0.43
N ILE A 39 2.46 5.25 0.84
CA ILE A 39 1.27 6.08 0.84
C ILE A 39 1.29 6.95 -0.42
N GLN A 40 0.38 6.65 -1.36
CA GLN A 40 0.31 7.34 -2.65
C GLN A 40 0.10 8.86 -2.53
N SER A 41 -0.55 9.34 -1.47
CA SER A 41 -0.73 10.77 -1.22
C SER A 41 0.59 11.49 -0.89
N GLU A 42 1.57 10.83 -0.26
CA GLU A 42 2.86 11.44 0.06
C GLU A 42 3.73 11.68 -1.17
N LEU A 43 3.49 10.95 -2.27
CA LEU A 43 4.15 11.19 -3.56
C LEU A 43 3.71 12.53 -4.19
N ARG A 44 2.53 13.04 -3.83
CA ARG A 44 1.99 14.30 -4.36
C ARG A 44 2.30 15.51 -3.49
N THR A 45 2.79 15.32 -2.27
CA THR A 45 3.11 16.40 -1.31
C THR A 45 4.53 16.94 -1.49
N TYR A 46 5.33 16.37 -2.39
CA TYR A 46 6.69 16.84 -2.66
C TYR A 46 6.68 18.28 -3.19
N VAL A 47 7.36 19.19 -2.48
CA VAL A 47 7.59 20.58 -2.89
C VAL A 47 9.07 20.73 -3.20
N THR A 48 9.40 21.17 -4.42
CA THR A 48 10.78 21.44 -4.80
C THR A 48 11.34 22.58 -3.93
N PRO A 49 12.40 22.34 -3.16
CA PRO A 49 13.00 23.40 -2.35
C PRO A 49 13.54 24.52 -3.25
N VAL A 50 13.13 25.76 -2.97
CA VAL A 50 13.63 26.95 -3.66
C VAL A 50 14.79 27.53 -2.87
N VAL A 51 15.95 27.67 -3.53
CA VAL A 51 17.12 28.33 -2.95
C VAL A 51 16.97 29.84 -3.16
N VAL A 52 16.93 30.59 -2.06
CA VAL A 52 16.90 32.06 -2.10
C VAL A 52 18.33 32.57 -1.99
N LEU A 53 18.76 33.33 -3.00
CA LEU A 53 20.00 34.10 -2.97
C LEU A 53 19.76 35.38 -2.15
N PRO A 54 20.51 35.63 -1.07
CA PRO A 54 20.49 36.93 -0.41
C PRO A 54 20.85 38.03 -1.41
N GLN A 55 20.30 39.24 -1.24
CA GLN A 55 20.75 40.39 -2.03
C GLN A 55 22.17 40.74 -1.62
N GLU A 56 23.06 40.94 -2.61
CA GLU A 56 24.43 41.38 -2.37
C GLU A 56 24.41 42.75 -1.68
N ASP A 57 24.96 42.83 -0.46
CA ASP A 57 25.33 44.11 0.14
C ASP A 57 26.40 44.76 -0.74
N PRO A 58 26.34 46.08 -1.00
CA PRO A 58 27.35 46.76 -1.81
C PRO A 58 28.70 46.64 -1.10
N ILE A 59 29.61 45.89 -1.71
CA ILE A 59 30.99 45.72 -1.26
C ILE A 59 31.68 47.08 -1.46
N ASP A 60 32.17 47.68 -0.37
CA ASP A 60 33.07 48.84 -0.45
C ASP A 60 34.44 48.34 -0.94
N ASP A 61 34.84 48.80 -2.13
CA ASP A 61 35.85 48.24 -3.03
C ASP A 61 37.33 48.36 -2.55
N THR A 62 37.63 48.42 -1.25
CA THR A 62 38.97 48.93 -0.84
C THR A 62 39.79 48.13 0.17
N SER A 63 39.50 46.87 0.54
CA SER A 63 40.38 46.22 1.56
C SER A 63 40.67 44.71 1.54
N THR A 64 40.32 43.90 0.53
CA THR A 64 40.57 42.44 0.63
C THR A 64 41.09 41.74 -0.63
N VAL A 65 41.90 42.41 -1.45
CA VAL A 65 42.56 41.77 -2.61
C VAL A 65 43.86 41.04 -2.28
N ASP A 66 44.34 41.10 -1.02
CA ASP A 66 45.72 40.69 -0.67
C ASP A 66 45.83 39.24 -0.12
N SER A 67 44.83 38.39 -0.34
CA SER A 67 44.87 36.97 0.07
C SER A 67 44.04 36.05 -0.83
N LEU A 68 44.12 36.28 -2.13
CA LEU A 68 43.71 35.29 -3.12
C LEU A 68 44.82 34.22 -3.19
N ILE A 69 44.58 33.05 -2.60
CA ILE A 69 45.45 31.89 -2.78
C ILE A 69 45.28 31.40 -4.23
N ASP A 70 46.38 31.38 -4.97
CA ASP A 70 46.46 30.82 -6.31
C ASP A 70 46.35 29.28 -6.25
N THR A 71 45.29 28.73 -6.85
CA THR A 71 45.05 27.28 -6.90
C THR A 71 45.41 26.67 -8.25
N SER A 72 46.22 27.33 -9.08
CA SER A 72 46.63 26.81 -10.39
C SER A 72 47.46 25.52 -10.33
N ASP A 73 48.00 25.16 -9.16
CA ASP A 73 48.95 24.04 -8.99
C ASP A 73 48.36 22.80 -8.29
N THR A 74 47.08 22.47 -8.50
CA THR A 74 46.53 21.15 -8.13
C THR A 74 46.32 20.26 -9.34
N THR A 75 47.39 19.94 -10.08
CA THR A 75 47.36 19.01 -11.22
C THR A 75 47.51 17.53 -10.85
N SER A 76 47.17 17.10 -9.64
CA SER A 76 47.46 15.70 -9.26
C SER A 76 46.60 15.09 -8.17
N VAL A 77 45.26 15.20 -8.22
CA VAL A 77 44.39 14.20 -7.57
C VAL A 77 43.00 14.18 -8.26
N ASP A 78 42.88 13.58 -9.45
CA ASP A 78 41.59 13.01 -9.86
C ASP A 78 41.76 12.08 -11.05
N GLN A 79 42.03 10.80 -10.75
CA GLN A 79 41.94 9.74 -11.74
C GLN A 79 41.53 8.41 -11.11
N PHE A 80 40.66 8.44 -10.10
CA PHE A 80 40.01 7.24 -9.56
C PHE A 80 38.64 7.61 -8.98
N ASP A 81 37.67 8.02 -9.83
CA ASP A 81 36.24 7.79 -9.55
C ASP A 81 35.27 8.27 -10.67
N THR A 82 35.76 8.73 -11.82
CA THR A 82 34.90 9.08 -12.98
C THR A 82 34.27 7.87 -13.68
N ALA A 83 34.49 6.63 -13.21
CA ALA A 83 33.92 5.41 -13.79
C ALA A 83 32.52 5.05 -13.26
N ARG A 84 31.96 5.78 -12.28
CA ARG A 84 30.65 5.42 -11.68
C ARG A 84 29.50 6.36 -11.96
N ASN A 85 29.70 7.46 -12.70
CA ASN A 85 28.61 8.36 -13.01
C ASN A 85 28.70 8.89 -14.45
N GLY A 86 27.87 8.33 -15.35
CA GLY A 86 27.30 9.15 -16.43
C GLY A 86 27.54 8.80 -17.90
N THR A 87 28.00 7.61 -18.30
CA THR A 87 28.14 7.27 -19.75
C THR A 87 27.24 6.14 -20.25
N ILE A 88 26.06 5.95 -19.67
CA ILE A 88 24.99 5.17 -20.32
C ILE A 88 24.18 6.12 -21.21
N SER A 89 24.31 5.93 -22.52
CA SER A 89 23.63 6.69 -23.57
C SER A 89 22.13 6.87 -23.25
N PRO A 90 21.51 8.04 -23.52
CA PRO A 90 20.10 8.30 -23.23
C PRO A 90 19.15 7.27 -23.87
N GLU A 91 19.52 6.74 -25.04
CA GLU A 91 18.80 5.68 -25.77
C GLU A 91 18.56 4.43 -24.89
N SER A 92 19.62 3.91 -24.26
CA SER A 92 19.56 2.65 -23.50
C SER A 92 18.72 2.75 -22.23
N ARG A 93 18.60 3.95 -21.65
CA ARG A 93 17.71 4.21 -20.50
C ARG A 93 16.25 4.28 -20.91
N HIS A 94 15.96 4.77 -22.12
CA HIS A 94 14.62 4.85 -22.66
C HIS A 94 14.07 3.45 -22.97
N ASP A 95 14.90 2.59 -23.57
CA ASP A 95 14.56 1.20 -23.86
C ASP A 95 14.27 0.42 -22.57
N GLN A 96 15.13 0.55 -21.55
CA GLN A 96 14.91 -0.10 -20.26
C GLN A 96 13.61 0.36 -19.59
N HIS A 97 13.29 1.66 -19.65
CA HIS A 97 12.03 2.18 -19.10
C HIS A 97 10.80 1.64 -19.85
N PHE A 98 10.88 1.53 -21.17
CA PHE A 98 9.81 0.95 -21.99
C PHE A 98 9.52 -0.51 -21.62
N TYR A 99 10.56 -1.34 -21.48
CA TYR A 99 10.40 -2.74 -21.07
C TYR A 99 9.79 -2.90 -19.68
N VAL A 100 10.21 -2.06 -18.72
CA VAL A 100 9.61 -2.09 -17.36
C VAL A 100 8.15 -1.65 -17.40
N GLN A 101 7.82 -0.63 -18.18
CA GLN A 101 6.45 -0.16 -18.36
C GLN A 101 5.57 -1.24 -19.00
N GLU A 102 6.06 -1.90 -20.05
CA GLU A 102 5.34 -2.99 -20.72
C GLU A 102 5.11 -4.19 -19.79
N ALA A 103 6.14 -4.61 -19.04
CA ALA A 103 6.01 -5.68 -18.06
C ALA A 103 5.00 -5.34 -16.94
N MET A 104 4.98 -4.09 -16.48
CA MET A 104 4.02 -3.62 -15.47
C MET A 104 2.59 -3.63 -16.03
N MET A 105 2.39 -3.18 -17.27
CA MET A 105 1.08 -3.19 -17.93
C MET A 105 0.57 -4.62 -18.13
N GLN A 106 1.45 -5.55 -18.52
CA GLN A 106 1.12 -6.96 -18.66
C GLN A 106 0.73 -7.59 -17.32
N GLU A 107 1.48 -7.31 -16.25
CA GLU A 107 1.17 -7.80 -14.91
C GLU A 107 -0.16 -7.24 -14.40
N HIS A 108 -0.44 -5.95 -14.65
CA HIS A 108 -1.71 -5.34 -14.29
C HIS A 108 -2.89 -5.99 -15.05
N GLU A 109 -2.74 -6.28 -16.34
CA GLU A 109 -3.78 -6.98 -17.10
C GLU A 109 -3.99 -8.40 -16.58
N ARG A 110 -2.90 -9.13 -16.30
CA ARG A 110 -2.94 -10.48 -15.70
C ARG A 110 -3.70 -10.48 -14.37
N GLN A 111 -3.40 -9.53 -13.48
CA GLN A 111 -4.09 -9.38 -12.20
C GLN A 111 -5.58 -9.06 -12.39
N ARG A 112 -5.91 -8.24 -13.40
CA ARG A 112 -7.30 -7.91 -13.72
C ARG A 112 -8.08 -9.14 -14.20
N GLU A 113 -7.47 -9.97 -15.04
CA GLU A 113 -8.05 -11.24 -15.49
C GLU A 113 -8.26 -12.23 -14.34
N GLU A 114 -7.27 -12.37 -13.45
CA GLU A 114 -7.38 -13.21 -12.25
C GLU A 114 -8.53 -12.77 -11.33
N LEU A 115 -8.66 -11.45 -11.09
CA LEU A 115 -9.78 -10.91 -10.32
C LEU A 115 -11.13 -11.21 -10.98
N GLN A 116 -11.23 -11.10 -12.30
CA GLN A 116 -12.46 -11.43 -13.01
C GLN A 116 -12.82 -12.91 -12.95
N LEU A 117 -11.82 -13.80 -13.00
CA LEU A 117 -12.04 -15.24 -12.82
C LEU A 117 -12.52 -15.53 -11.41
N LEU A 118 -11.87 -14.92 -10.41
CA LEU A 118 -12.22 -15.08 -9.00
C LEU A 118 -13.66 -14.62 -8.72
N ILE A 119 -14.05 -13.46 -9.26
CA ILE A 119 -15.43 -12.95 -9.13
C ILE A 119 -16.43 -13.93 -9.75
N ARG A 120 -16.16 -14.46 -10.94
CA ARG A 120 -17.03 -15.44 -11.61
C ARG A 120 -17.18 -16.72 -10.80
N GLU A 121 -16.08 -17.21 -10.23
CA GLU A 121 -16.10 -18.41 -9.39
C GLU A 121 -16.91 -18.19 -8.11
N HIS A 122 -16.71 -17.05 -7.43
CA HIS A 122 -17.48 -16.68 -6.24
C HIS A 122 -18.97 -16.56 -6.56
N GLN A 123 -19.34 -15.93 -7.67
CA GLN A 123 -20.73 -15.85 -8.12
C GLN A 123 -21.33 -17.24 -8.37
N ARG A 124 -20.58 -18.14 -9.01
CA ARG A 124 -21.00 -19.53 -9.23
C ARG A 124 -21.25 -20.27 -7.92
N LEU A 125 -20.32 -20.15 -6.97
CA LEU A 125 -20.41 -20.80 -5.65
C LEU A 125 -21.62 -20.27 -4.86
N VAL A 126 -21.83 -18.95 -4.85
CA VAL A 126 -22.98 -18.34 -4.18
C VAL A 126 -24.30 -18.84 -4.78
N GLU A 127 -24.39 -18.97 -6.10
CA GLU A 127 -25.60 -19.50 -6.74
C GLU A 127 -25.82 -20.98 -6.40
N GLU A 128 -24.76 -21.79 -6.37
CA GLU A 128 -24.82 -23.19 -5.96
C GLU A 128 -25.31 -23.35 -4.51
N MET A 129 -24.78 -22.55 -3.58
CA MET A 129 -25.25 -22.51 -2.19
C MET A 129 -26.71 -22.09 -2.09
N LYS A 130 -27.13 -21.05 -2.83
CA LYS A 130 -28.54 -20.62 -2.87
C LYS A 130 -29.44 -21.73 -3.42
N GLN A 131 -29.02 -22.44 -4.45
CA GLN A 131 -29.76 -23.59 -4.97
C GLN A 131 -29.88 -24.71 -3.94
N HIS A 132 -28.82 -24.97 -3.17
CA HIS A 132 -28.85 -25.96 -2.10
C HIS A 132 -29.83 -25.56 -0.99
N MET A 133 -29.80 -24.29 -0.53
CA MET A 133 -30.77 -23.79 0.46
C MET A 133 -32.21 -23.95 -0.05
N ARG A 134 -32.48 -23.53 -1.29
CA ARG A 134 -33.81 -23.71 -1.92
C ARG A 134 -34.28 -25.16 -1.98
N LYS A 135 -33.38 -26.15 -1.94
CA LYS A 135 -33.73 -27.57 -1.89
C LYS A 135 -33.92 -28.07 -0.45
N VAL A 136 -33.10 -27.60 0.48
CA VAL A 136 -33.12 -28.05 1.88
C VAL A 136 -34.27 -27.44 2.67
N ASP A 137 -34.57 -26.15 2.48
CA ASP A 137 -35.61 -25.46 3.25
C ASP A 137 -36.99 -26.14 3.12
N PRO A 138 -37.48 -26.50 1.92
CA PRO A 138 -38.76 -27.20 1.79
C PRO A 138 -38.73 -28.62 2.35
N GLN A 139 -37.57 -29.31 2.28
CA GLN A 139 -37.43 -30.64 2.87
C GLN A 139 -37.53 -30.59 4.39
N LEU A 140 -36.93 -29.57 5.00
CA LEU A 140 -37.01 -29.33 6.42
C LEU A 140 -38.45 -29.02 6.85
N GLU A 141 -39.14 -28.11 6.15
CA GLU A 141 -40.55 -27.78 6.40
C GLU A 141 -41.47 -29.01 6.29
N LEU A 142 -41.27 -29.85 5.27
CA LEU A 142 -42.03 -31.09 5.12
C LEU A 142 -41.78 -32.05 6.29
N LYS A 143 -40.55 -32.17 6.75
CA LYS A 143 -40.20 -33.03 7.89
C LYS A 143 -40.76 -32.51 9.20
N GLU A 144 -40.77 -31.20 9.40
CA GLU A 144 -41.43 -30.56 10.54
C GLU A 144 -42.94 -30.82 10.54
N GLN A 145 -43.61 -30.70 9.39
CA GLN A 145 -45.03 -31.01 9.26
C GLN A 145 -45.33 -32.49 9.55
N GLU A 146 -44.50 -33.40 9.05
CA GLU A 146 -44.64 -34.85 9.30
C GLU A 146 -44.49 -35.17 10.79
N LEU A 147 -43.46 -34.62 11.45
CA LEU A 147 -43.26 -34.76 12.89
C LEU A 147 -44.42 -34.17 13.70
N PHE A 148 -44.95 -33.01 13.30
CA PHE A 148 -46.09 -32.40 13.95
C PHE A 148 -47.33 -33.30 13.86
N ARG A 149 -47.62 -33.85 12.68
CA ARG A 149 -48.74 -34.80 12.48
C ARG A 149 -48.54 -36.06 13.33
N GLN A 150 -47.32 -36.58 13.40
CA GLN A 150 -47.02 -37.78 14.18
C GLN A 150 -47.21 -37.54 15.69
N ARG A 151 -46.84 -36.35 16.20
CA ARG A 151 -47.10 -35.96 17.59
C ARG A 151 -48.60 -35.89 17.88
N GLN A 152 -49.38 -35.24 17.02
CA GLN A 152 -50.85 -35.17 17.19
C GLN A 152 -51.48 -36.56 17.23
N LEU A 153 -51.06 -37.47 16.34
CA LEU A 153 -51.57 -38.84 16.33
C LEU A 153 -51.19 -39.59 17.61
N ASN A 154 -49.96 -39.41 18.10
CA ASN A 154 -49.49 -40.04 19.33
C ASN A 154 -50.25 -39.52 20.56
N ASP A 155 -50.50 -38.21 20.62
CA ASP A 155 -51.29 -37.58 21.69
C ASP A 155 -52.75 -38.09 21.69
N GLU A 156 -53.36 -38.23 20.51
CA GLU A 156 -54.71 -38.80 20.35
C GLU A 156 -54.77 -40.28 20.77
N LEU A 157 -53.81 -41.10 20.32
CA LEU A 157 -53.69 -42.50 20.74
C LEU A 157 -53.46 -42.60 22.25
N GLY A 158 -52.69 -41.69 22.84
CA GLY A 158 -52.49 -41.59 24.29
C GLY A 158 -53.79 -41.31 25.02
N ARG A 159 -54.61 -40.36 24.53
CA ARG A 159 -55.95 -40.08 25.07
C ARG A 159 -56.88 -41.28 24.95
N GLN A 160 -56.94 -41.93 23.78
CA GLN A 160 -57.80 -43.09 23.56
C GLN A 160 -57.40 -44.26 24.46
N ASN A 161 -56.10 -44.53 24.62
CA ASN A 161 -55.61 -45.54 25.55
C ASN A 161 -56.00 -45.22 26.99
N ALA A 162 -55.88 -43.97 27.42
CA ALA A 162 -56.31 -43.56 28.76
C ALA A 162 -57.82 -43.76 28.97
N GLU A 163 -58.64 -43.43 27.96
CA GLU A 163 -60.09 -43.65 28.01
C GLU A 163 -60.44 -45.14 28.09
N VAL A 164 -59.79 -45.99 27.30
CA VAL A 164 -60.00 -47.45 27.33
C VAL A 164 -59.63 -48.02 28.70
N ILE A 165 -58.52 -47.58 29.30
CA ILE A 165 -58.12 -48.02 30.65
C ILE A 165 -59.16 -47.64 31.69
N LEU A 166 -59.71 -46.42 31.64
CA LEU A 166 -60.78 -46.00 32.54
C LEU A 166 -62.03 -46.87 32.39
N ARG A 167 -62.46 -47.13 31.14
CA ARG A 167 -63.62 -48.00 30.87
C ARG A 167 -63.41 -49.43 31.35
N LEU A 168 -62.19 -49.97 31.25
CA LEU A 168 -61.89 -51.31 31.78
C LEU A 168 -61.98 -51.35 33.30
N ASN A 169 -61.44 -50.34 33.99
CA ASN A 169 -61.53 -50.23 35.45
C ASN A 169 -62.97 -50.05 35.96
N ASP A 170 -63.86 -49.43 35.17
CA ASP A 170 -65.28 -49.27 35.53
C ASP A 170 -66.10 -50.57 35.38
N ILE A 171 -65.54 -51.60 34.74
CA ILE A 171 -66.23 -52.88 34.45
C ILE A 171 -65.77 -54.01 35.42
N GLU A 172 -64.63 -53.87 36.10
CA GLU A 172 -64.17 -54.75 37.19
C GLU A 172 -64.78 -54.37 38.56
#